data_AF-A0A8C7YR71-F1
#
_entry.id   AF-A0A8C7YR71-F1
#
_cell.length_a   1.000
_cell.length_b   1.000
_cell.length_c   1.000
_cell.angle_alpha   90.00
_cell.angle_beta   90.00
_cell.angle_gamma   90.00
#
_symmetry.space_group_name_H-M   'P 1'
#
loop_
_entity.id
_entity.type
_entity.pdbx_description
1 polymer ?
#
loop_
_entity_poly.entity_id
_entity_poly.type
_entity_poly.pdbx_seq_one_letter_code
_entity_poly.pdbx_strand_id
1 'polypeptide(L)'
;MAEELISENAGKTSGHLTKSLLAVAFLSSFGSSMLYGYNLAVVNSPAQYIKAFYNETLFERHDRTPDDHLLTVLYSVTVSIFAIGGMTGALLVGRLVTKYGRKGTLVRSTMLVFVGGALMGFSRWFRNPAMVITGRFITGVHSGTSALFLRRTYSIKSERLLFLTQEEHWPLLLALVVFPTAVQLMLLPWFPESPRYLLIEKGNIHATIAALKWFRSKGDIQAEIEEMQEEQRSLSSIQTLSVGRLLMDSCVRWQVITIVVVNIGMQLSGIDAIWFYTNDIFRNAGIPEPHIQYTTVGTGAIEVIAGMLGCFTIERVGRRPLIIGGFLFMGICCAGITVSVLHQAQIPFMSYISVGCVIGIIAGFCIGPAGVPFLITAELFKQSHRPSAYTVAGCLNWLSNFTIGFVFPFLQEATGPYCYLIFCAICFGVAIYAIFIIPETKNKTFLEISQMFASRNKIPSEELASNGHLKMALMNGYGTLVFKHRKTER
;
A
#
# COMPACT_ATOMS: atom_id res chain seq x y z
N MET A 1 6.91 50.55 -4.38
CA MET A 1 8.18 50.39 -5.14
C MET A 1 8.98 49.14 -4.73
N ALA A 2 9.04 48.74 -3.45
CA ALA A 2 9.62 47.44 -3.04
C ALA A 2 8.64 46.24 -3.12
N GLU A 3 7.32 46.50 -3.11
CA GLU A 3 6.28 45.47 -3.27
C GLU A 3 6.00 45.09 -4.73
N GLU A 4 6.32 45.97 -5.71
CA GLU A 4 6.16 45.67 -7.14
C GLU A 4 7.26 44.75 -7.69
N LEU A 5 8.48 44.81 -7.14
CA LEU A 5 9.60 43.94 -7.55
C LEU A 5 9.47 42.49 -7.03
N ILE A 6 8.62 42.23 -6.02
CA ILE A 6 8.35 40.87 -5.52
C ILE A 6 7.20 40.22 -6.31
N SER A 7 6.34 41.02 -6.94
CA SER A 7 5.24 40.55 -7.80
C SER A 7 5.74 40.02 -9.16
N GLU A 8 6.78 40.62 -9.74
CA GLU A 8 7.30 40.21 -11.06
C GLU A 8 8.13 38.90 -11.02
N ASN A 9 8.68 38.52 -9.86
CA ASN A 9 9.45 37.28 -9.71
C ASN A 9 8.64 36.09 -9.15
N ALA A 10 7.32 36.22 -8.99
CA ALA A 10 6.41 35.10 -8.80
C ALA A 10 6.20 34.33 -10.12
N GLY A 11 7.31 34.02 -10.81
CA GLY A 11 7.31 33.03 -11.87
C GLY A 11 6.82 31.74 -11.28
N LYS A 12 5.64 31.29 -11.74
CA LYS A 12 5.13 29.93 -11.53
C LYS A 12 6.32 28.98 -11.57
N THR A 13 6.69 28.41 -10.43
CA THR A 13 7.56 27.24 -10.38
C THR A 13 6.75 26.08 -10.95
N SER A 14 6.55 26.07 -12.27
CA SER A 14 6.12 24.87 -12.98
C SER A 14 7.31 23.92 -12.91
N GLY A 15 7.36 23.13 -11.84
CA GLY A 15 8.29 22.02 -11.73
C GLY A 15 8.07 21.10 -12.92
N HIS A 16 8.82 21.31 -13.99
CA HIS A 16 8.77 20.44 -15.15
C HIS A 16 9.23 19.06 -14.71
N LEU A 17 8.42 18.05 -15.01
CA LEU A 17 8.76 16.66 -14.74
C LEU A 17 10.04 16.33 -15.54
N THR A 18 11.18 16.20 -14.86
CA THR A 18 12.45 15.88 -15.52
C THR A 18 12.54 14.40 -15.83
N LYS A 19 13.26 14.05 -16.90
CA LYS A 19 13.54 12.65 -17.26
C LYS A 19 14.23 11.89 -16.11
N SER A 20 15.09 12.59 -15.34
CA SER A 20 15.78 12.04 -14.17
C SER A 20 14.82 11.71 -13.03
N LEU A 21 13.83 12.58 -12.76
CA LEU A 21 12.81 12.33 -11.74
C LEU A 21 11.92 11.13 -12.14
N LEU A 22 11.52 11.06 -13.42
CA LEU A 22 10.72 9.97 -13.94
C LEU A 22 11.46 8.63 -13.89
N ALA A 23 12.76 8.61 -14.22
CA ALA A 23 13.59 7.41 -14.14
C ALA A 23 13.72 6.89 -12.70
N VAL A 24 13.90 7.79 -11.73
CA VAL A 24 13.97 7.41 -10.29
C VAL A 24 12.64 6.88 -9.80
N ALA A 25 11.53 7.55 -10.16
CA ALA A 25 10.19 7.12 -9.78
C ALA A 25 9.84 5.75 -10.39
N PHE A 26 10.22 5.51 -11.64
CA PHE A 26 10.05 4.22 -12.29
C PHE A 26 10.88 3.15 -11.60
N LEU A 27 12.17 3.39 -11.37
CA LEU A 27 13.08 2.44 -10.74
C LEU A 27 12.66 2.10 -9.29
N SER A 28 12.27 3.12 -8.52
CA SER A 28 11.78 2.91 -7.16
C SER A 28 10.51 2.09 -7.15
N SER A 29 9.55 2.37 -8.04
CA SER A 29 8.30 1.61 -8.17
C SER A 29 8.53 0.17 -8.63
N PHE A 30 9.42 -0.04 -9.60
CA PHE A 30 9.75 -1.36 -10.14
C PHE A 30 10.33 -2.29 -9.08
N GLY A 31 11.19 -1.77 -8.21
CA GLY A 31 11.83 -2.58 -7.17
C GLY A 31 11.19 -2.50 -5.79
N SER A 32 10.00 -1.92 -5.67
CA SER A 32 9.25 -1.91 -4.41
C SER A 32 7.81 -2.36 -4.64
N SER A 33 6.99 -1.52 -5.25
CA SER A 33 5.55 -1.71 -5.40
C SER A 33 5.20 -2.84 -6.37
N MET A 34 5.97 -2.99 -7.46
CA MET A 34 5.82 -4.11 -8.39
C MET A 34 6.22 -5.43 -7.74
N LEU A 35 7.36 -5.47 -7.02
CA LEU A 35 7.79 -6.68 -6.29
C LEU A 35 6.77 -7.09 -5.24
N TYR A 36 6.18 -6.13 -4.52
CA TYR A 36 5.10 -6.38 -3.57
C TYR A 36 3.88 -6.99 -4.28
N GLY A 37 3.39 -6.37 -5.37
CA GLY A 37 2.27 -6.90 -6.14
C GLY A 37 2.52 -8.29 -6.71
N TYR A 38 3.73 -8.53 -7.23
CA TYR A 38 4.14 -9.84 -7.71
C TYR A 38 4.10 -10.90 -6.60
N ASN A 39 4.74 -10.62 -5.44
CA ASN A 39 4.74 -11.57 -4.33
C ASN A 39 3.34 -11.85 -3.78
N LEU A 40 2.42 -10.88 -3.79
CA LEU A 40 1.03 -11.13 -3.39
C LEU A 40 0.33 -12.10 -4.34
N ALA A 41 0.51 -11.93 -5.65
CA ALA A 41 -0.27 -12.66 -6.66
C ALA A 41 0.36 -13.98 -7.13
N VAL A 42 1.68 -14.13 -7.03
CA VAL A 42 2.42 -15.24 -7.67
C VAL A 42 2.06 -16.62 -7.09
N VAL A 43 1.71 -16.69 -5.80
CA VAL A 43 1.40 -17.96 -5.12
C VAL A 43 0.06 -18.57 -5.55
N ASN A 44 -0.85 -17.76 -6.07
CA ASN A 44 -2.20 -18.15 -6.47
C ASN A 44 -2.19 -19.03 -7.73
N SER A 45 -1.38 -18.67 -8.74
CA SER A 45 -1.34 -19.41 -10.01
C SER A 45 -0.90 -20.88 -9.87
N PRO A 46 0.17 -21.22 -9.12
CA PRO A 46 0.59 -22.60 -8.90
C PRO A 46 0.01 -23.23 -7.63
N ALA A 47 -1.09 -22.73 -7.08
CA ALA A 47 -1.64 -23.18 -5.79
C ALA A 47 -1.81 -24.71 -5.70
N GLN A 48 -2.36 -25.34 -6.74
CA GLN A 48 -2.55 -26.79 -6.79
C GLN A 48 -1.21 -27.55 -6.78
N TYR A 49 -0.20 -27.07 -7.52
CA TYR A 49 1.11 -27.69 -7.56
C TYR A 49 1.87 -27.54 -6.23
N ILE A 50 1.71 -26.41 -5.54
CA ILE A 50 2.27 -26.22 -4.20
C ILE A 50 1.62 -27.20 -3.21
N LYS A 51 0.29 -27.33 -3.25
CA LYS A 51 -0.44 -28.30 -2.40
C LYS A 51 -0.03 -29.75 -2.71
N ALA A 52 0.10 -30.10 -3.99
CA ALA A 52 0.56 -31.42 -4.42
C ALA A 52 2.00 -31.72 -3.92
N PHE A 53 2.91 -30.76 -4.05
CA PHE A 53 4.27 -30.86 -3.52
C PHE A 53 4.30 -31.07 -1.99
N TYR A 54 3.44 -30.36 -1.25
CA TYR A 54 3.33 -30.55 0.20
C TYR A 54 2.80 -31.94 0.55
N ASN A 55 1.79 -32.42 -0.19
CA ASN A 55 1.22 -33.75 -0.02
C ASN A 55 2.27 -34.84 -0.25
N GLU A 56 2.94 -34.81 -1.40
CA GLU A 56 4.00 -35.76 -1.78
C GLU A 56 5.13 -35.78 -0.74
N THR A 57 5.63 -34.61 -0.35
CA THR A 57 6.75 -34.52 0.59
C THR A 57 6.38 -35.00 2.00
N LEU A 58 5.15 -34.75 2.45
CA LEU A 58 4.71 -35.21 3.77
C LEU A 58 4.42 -36.70 3.79
N PHE A 59 3.86 -37.23 2.69
CA PHE A 59 3.67 -38.66 2.49
C PHE A 59 5.00 -39.40 2.56
N GLU A 60 6.02 -38.95 1.81
CA GLU A 60 7.37 -39.57 1.84
C GLU A 60 8.03 -39.54 3.22
N ARG A 61 7.73 -38.54 4.07
CA ARG A 61 8.36 -38.39 5.39
C ARG A 61 7.66 -39.15 6.51
N HIS A 62 6.36 -39.32 6.42
CA HIS A 62 5.55 -39.87 7.52
C HIS A 62 4.75 -41.12 7.13
N ASP A 63 4.89 -41.60 5.89
CA ASP A 63 4.13 -42.73 5.30
C ASP A 63 2.60 -42.60 5.49
N ARG A 64 2.10 -41.36 5.57
CA ARG A 64 0.68 -41.05 5.76
C ARG A 64 0.29 -39.92 4.83
N THR A 65 -0.82 -40.09 4.12
CA THR A 65 -1.40 -39.01 3.31
C THR A 65 -1.92 -37.93 4.27
N PRO A 66 -1.38 -36.71 4.23
CA PRO A 66 -1.91 -35.61 5.02
C PRO A 66 -3.39 -35.37 4.70
N ASP A 67 -4.15 -35.07 5.75
CA ASP A 67 -5.57 -34.69 5.63
C ASP A 67 -5.74 -33.41 4.79
N ASP A 68 -6.84 -33.30 4.06
CA ASP A 68 -7.15 -32.14 3.21
C ASP A 68 -7.20 -30.84 4.04
N HIS A 69 -7.64 -30.95 5.29
CA HIS A 69 -7.61 -29.85 6.25
C HIS A 69 -6.17 -29.39 6.54
N LEU A 70 -5.23 -30.33 6.73
CA LEU A 70 -3.83 -30.00 6.98
C LEU A 70 -3.18 -29.33 5.76
N LEU A 71 -3.48 -29.79 4.55
CA LEU A 71 -3.00 -29.15 3.31
C LEU A 71 -3.54 -27.72 3.17
N THR A 72 -4.81 -27.50 3.53
CA THR A 72 -5.42 -26.17 3.54
C THR A 72 -4.74 -25.26 4.57
N VAL A 73 -4.47 -25.75 5.79
CA VAL A 73 -3.72 -25.01 6.82
C VAL A 73 -2.33 -24.62 6.31
N LEU A 74 -1.58 -25.56 5.75
CA LEU A 74 -0.21 -25.31 5.25
C LEU A 74 -0.19 -24.29 4.11
N TYR A 75 -1.16 -24.36 3.20
CA TYR A 75 -1.28 -23.39 2.12
C TYR A 75 -1.69 -22.01 2.66
N SER A 76 -2.67 -21.93 3.54
CA SER A 76 -3.07 -20.67 4.21
C SER A 76 -1.90 -20.03 4.97
N VAL A 77 -1.07 -20.81 5.66
CA VAL A 77 0.16 -20.32 6.30
C VAL A 77 1.15 -19.79 5.25
N THR A 78 1.35 -20.50 4.14
CA THR A 78 2.26 -20.10 3.06
C THR A 78 1.86 -18.76 2.43
N VAL A 79 0.56 -18.52 2.26
CA VAL A 79 0.02 -17.26 1.76
C VAL A 79 0.20 -16.16 2.80
N SER A 80 -0.25 -16.37 4.03
CA SER A 80 -0.39 -15.33 5.05
C SER A 80 0.91 -14.94 5.76
N ILE A 81 1.90 -15.83 5.84
CA ILE A 81 3.18 -15.53 6.52
C ILE A 81 3.91 -14.34 5.88
N PHE A 82 3.67 -14.08 4.60
CA PHE A 82 4.16 -12.89 3.90
C PHE A 82 3.69 -11.58 4.56
N ALA A 83 2.46 -11.55 5.07
CA ALA A 83 1.90 -10.38 5.75
C ALA A 83 2.59 -10.11 7.10
N ILE A 84 2.93 -11.17 7.85
CA ILE A 84 3.71 -11.07 9.10
C ILE A 84 5.12 -10.55 8.79
N GLY A 85 5.74 -11.05 7.71
CA GLY A 85 6.99 -10.50 7.19
C GLY A 85 6.85 -9.00 6.89
N GLY A 86 5.80 -8.62 6.17
CA GLY A 86 5.48 -7.23 5.83
C GLY A 86 5.34 -6.32 7.04
N MET A 87 4.63 -6.77 8.07
CA MET A 87 4.51 -6.06 9.35
C MET A 87 5.88 -5.84 10.00
N THR A 88 6.71 -6.90 10.05
CA THR A 88 8.05 -6.85 10.62
C THR A 88 8.93 -5.84 9.85
N GLY A 89 8.90 -5.89 8.52
CA GLY A 89 9.62 -4.93 7.67
C GLY A 89 9.15 -3.48 7.86
N ALA A 90 7.84 -3.26 7.95
CA ALA A 90 7.25 -1.95 8.16
C ALA A 90 7.57 -1.34 9.54
N LEU A 91 7.83 -2.16 10.56
CA LEU A 91 8.28 -1.69 11.87
C LEU A 91 9.78 -1.37 11.92
N LEU A 92 10.59 -2.03 11.08
CA LEU A 92 12.04 -1.85 11.04
C LEU A 92 12.48 -0.69 10.15
N VAL A 93 11.71 -0.38 9.11
CA VAL A 93 12.03 0.64 8.08
C VAL A 93 12.42 1.99 8.65
N GLY A 94 11.76 2.51 9.69
CA GLY A 94 12.10 3.82 10.27
C GLY A 94 13.53 3.86 10.77
N ARG A 95 13.96 2.82 11.49
CA ARG A 95 15.34 2.68 11.98
C ARG A 95 16.34 2.50 10.84
N LEU A 96 15.97 1.73 9.82
CA LEU A 96 16.84 1.48 8.68
C LEU A 96 17.06 2.75 7.84
N VAL A 97 16.00 3.52 7.58
CA VAL A 97 16.07 4.74 6.76
C VAL A 97 16.89 5.83 7.45
N THR A 98 16.73 6.03 8.76
CA THR A 98 17.57 6.99 9.51
C THR A 98 19.04 6.55 9.48
N LYS A 99 19.33 5.27 9.69
CA LYS A 99 20.71 4.77 9.74
C LYS A 99 21.41 4.73 8.37
N TYR A 100 20.69 4.34 7.32
CA TYR A 100 21.30 3.98 6.03
C TYR A 100 20.86 4.86 4.86
N GLY A 101 19.91 5.78 5.05
CA GLY A 101 19.28 6.52 3.96
C GLY A 101 18.25 5.68 3.20
N ARG A 102 17.53 6.32 2.28
CA ARG A 102 16.46 5.68 1.50
C ARG A 102 17.05 4.70 0.48
N LYS A 103 18.03 5.14 -0.31
CA LYS A 103 18.76 4.29 -1.26
C LYS A 103 19.47 3.17 -0.54
N GLY A 104 20.18 3.47 0.56
CA GLY A 104 20.93 2.46 1.31
C GLY A 104 20.05 1.42 2.01
N THR A 105 18.84 1.79 2.43
CA THR A 105 17.85 0.84 2.96
C THR A 105 17.34 -0.08 1.86
N LEU A 106 17.00 0.48 0.70
CA LEU A 106 16.50 -0.28 -0.45
C LEU A 106 17.53 -1.32 -0.95
N VAL A 107 18.80 -0.94 -1.10
CA VAL A 107 19.89 -1.87 -1.48
C VAL A 107 20.00 -3.04 -0.50
N ARG A 108 19.94 -2.76 0.80
CA ARG A 108 20.10 -3.81 1.83
C ARG A 108 18.87 -4.70 1.91
N SER A 109 17.67 -4.14 1.78
CA SER A 109 16.44 -4.94 1.79
C SER A 109 16.35 -5.83 0.55
N THR A 110 16.90 -5.42 -0.59
CA THR A 110 17.02 -6.24 -1.82
C THR A 110 17.77 -7.56 -1.58
N MET A 111 18.75 -7.61 -0.67
CA MET A 111 19.44 -8.87 -0.31
C MET A 111 18.48 -9.93 0.23
N LEU A 112 17.44 -9.51 0.95
CA LEU A 112 16.41 -10.42 1.46
C LEU A 112 15.63 -11.08 0.31
N VAL A 113 15.43 -10.39 -0.82
CA VAL A 113 14.74 -10.96 -1.99
C VAL A 113 15.55 -12.07 -2.62
N PHE A 114 16.88 -11.93 -2.71
CA PHE A 114 17.75 -13.00 -3.20
C PHE A 114 17.70 -14.23 -2.30
N VAL A 115 17.76 -14.04 -0.97
CA VAL A 115 17.65 -15.14 0.00
C VAL A 115 16.28 -15.80 -0.08
N GLY A 116 15.21 -15.02 -0.05
CA GLY A 116 13.84 -15.54 -0.11
C GLY A 116 13.53 -16.24 -1.44
N GLY A 117 13.96 -15.65 -2.56
CA GLY A 117 13.83 -16.23 -3.89
C GLY A 117 14.60 -17.54 -4.05
N ALA A 118 15.83 -17.62 -3.52
CA ALA A 118 16.61 -18.85 -3.53
C ALA A 118 15.95 -19.96 -2.68
N LEU A 119 15.47 -19.62 -1.47
CA LEU A 119 14.75 -20.58 -0.64
C LEU A 119 13.50 -21.14 -1.34
N MET A 120 12.71 -20.28 -1.98
CA MET A 120 11.53 -20.71 -2.73
C MET A 120 11.91 -21.51 -3.98
N GLY A 121 12.91 -21.08 -4.74
CA GLY A 121 13.35 -21.73 -5.98
C GLY A 121 13.95 -23.13 -5.77
N PHE A 122 14.74 -23.31 -4.72
CA PHE A 122 15.37 -24.60 -4.39
C PHE A 122 14.49 -25.51 -3.50
N SER A 123 13.31 -25.06 -3.08
CA SER A 123 12.42 -25.79 -2.17
C SER A 123 12.08 -27.21 -2.65
N ARG A 124 11.84 -27.37 -3.96
CA ARG A 124 11.55 -28.66 -4.60
C ARG A 124 12.78 -29.58 -4.61
N TRP A 125 13.97 -29.03 -4.89
CA TRP A 125 15.22 -29.82 -4.92
C TRP A 125 15.53 -30.43 -3.55
N PHE A 126 15.34 -29.66 -2.48
CA PHE A 126 15.56 -30.11 -1.10
C PHE A 126 14.35 -30.81 -0.48
N ARG A 127 13.24 -30.95 -1.21
CA ARG A 127 11.98 -31.55 -0.75
C ARG A 127 11.59 -31.04 0.65
N ASN A 128 11.50 -29.71 0.80
CA ASN A 128 11.21 -29.10 2.09
C ASN A 128 10.19 -27.94 1.98
N PRO A 129 8.92 -28.17 2.38
CA PRO A 129 7.87 -27.14 2.42
C PRO A 129 8.22 -25.91 3.26
N ALA A 130 9.00 -26.10 4.34
CA ALA A 130 9.40 -25.01 5.22
C ALA A 130 10.21 -23.93 4.47
N MET A 131 10.98 -24.31 3.44
CA MET A 131 11.74 -23.35 2.64
C MET A 131 10.84 -22.36 1.90
N VAL A 132 9.68 -22.81 1.41
CA VAL A 132 8.69 -21.93 0.77
C VAL A 132 8.14 -20.94 1.79
N ILE A 133 7.72 -21.44 2.96
CA ILE A 133 7.16 -20.62 4.05
C ILE A 133 8.19 -19.58 4.55
N THR A 134 9.44 -20.01 4.78
CA THR A 134 10.52 -19.10 5.20
C THR A 134 10.87 -18.09 4.10
N GLY A 135 10.93 -18.52 2.85
CA GLY A 135 11.16 -17.62 1.72
C GLY A 135 10.07 -16.54 1.60
N ARG A 136 8.80 -16.94 1.74
CA ARG A 136 7.63 -16.04 1.80
C ARG A 136 7.71 -15.03 2.94
N PHE A 137 8.11 -15.46 4.13
CA PHE A 137 8.32 -14.55 5.25
C PHE A 137 9.40 -13.50 4.93
N ILE A 138 10.55 -13.94 4.40
CA ILE A 138 11.69 -13.06 4.09
C ILE A 138 11.35 -12.06 2.97
N THR A 139 10.68 -12.49 1.89
CA THR A 139 10.22 -11.57 0.85
C THR A 139 9.14 -10.62 1.40
N GLY A 140 8.33 -11.07 2.35
CA GLY A 140 7.43 -10.23 3.13
C GLY A 140 8.17 -9.11 3.87
N VAL A 141 9.25 -9.44 4.60
CA VAL A 141 10.08 -8.43 5.29
C VAL A 141 10.60 -7.38 4.30
N HIS A 142 11.10 -7.82 3.14
CA HIS A 142 11.49 -6.88 2.09
C HIS A 142 10.32 -5.98 1.67
N SER A 143 9.17 -6.55 1.31
CA SER A 143 8.00 -5.77 0.88
C SER A 143 7.52 -4.79 1.94
N GLY A 144 7.57 -5.17 3.23
CA GLY A 144 7.28 -4.30 4.36
C GLY A 144 8.20 -3.09 4.44
N THR A 145 9.51 -3.31 4.28
CA THR A 145 10.49 -2.21 4.25
C THR A 145 10.32 -1.30 3.03
N SER A 146 9.90 -1.88 1.90
CA SER A 146 9.71 -1.18 0.63
C SER A 146 8.38 -0.42 0.55
N ALA A 147 7.38 -0.77 1.37
CA ALA A 147 6.02 -0.23 1.32
C ALA A 147 5.90 1.27 1.62
N LEU A 148 6.87 1.89 2.29
CA LEU A 148 6.87 3.35 2.54
C LEU A 148 7.34 4.19 1.35
N PHE A 149 7.89 3.58 0.30
CA PHE A 149 8.56 4.34 -0.75
C PHE A 149 7.69 4.81 -1.91
N LEU A 150 6.51 4.20 -2.12
CA LEU A 150 5.37 4.68 -2.92
C LEU A 150 4.40 3.48 -3.06
N ARG A 151 3.34 3.43 -2.26
CA ARG A 151 2.41 2.29 -2.27
C ARG A 151 1.40 2.45 -3.41
N ARG A 152 1.76 1.95 -4.58
CA ARG A 152 0.82 1.69 -5.69
C ARG A 152 1.06 0.28 -6.19
N THR A 153 0.23 -0.64 -5.75
CA THR A 153 0.33 -2.07 -6.07
C THR A 153 -0.11 -2.27 -7.52
N TYR A 154 0.70 -2.96 -8.31
CA TYR A 154 0.31 -3.43 -9.63
C TYR A 154 0.69 -4.90 -9.73
N SER A 155 -0.28 -5.76 -10.01
CA SER A 155 -0.06 -7.17 -10.31
C SER A 155 0.29 -7.33 -11.79
N ILE A 156 1.47 -7.83 -12.12
CA ILE A 156 1.84 -8.17 -13.50
C ILE A 156 1.69 -9.67 -13.68
N LYS A 157 0.71 -10.07 -14.48
CA LYS A 157 0.56 -11.44 -15.00
C LYS A 157 0.75 -11.36 -16.51
N SER A 158 1.83 -11.94 -17.02
CA SER A 158 2.11 -12.00 -18.46
C SER A 158 1.66 -13.34 -19.02
N GLU A 159 1.10 -13.36 -20.22
CA GLU A 159 0.80 -14.61 -20.93
C GLU A 159 2.05 -15.47 -21.15
N ARG A 160 3.21 -14.84 -21.36
CA ARG A 160 4.49 -15.56 -21.46
C ARG A 160 5.00 -16.06 -20.11
N LEU A 161 4.42 -15.69 -18.97
CA LEU A 161 4.77 -16.28 -17.67
C LEU A 161 3.93 -17.53 -17.37
N LEU A 162 2.90 -17.80 -18.18
CA LEU A 162 2.04 -18.97 -18.02
C LEU A 162 2.80 -20.29 -18.20
N PHE A 163 3.86 -20.34 -19.02
CA PHE A 163 4.67 -21.56 -19.15
C PHE A 163 5.35 -21.95 -17.83
N LEU A 164 5.73 -20.97 -16.99
CA LEU A 164 6.34 -21.22 -15.68
C LEU A 164 5.32 -21.68 -14.64
N THR A 165 4.02 -21.64 -14.95
CA THR A 165 2.97 -22.16 -14.06
C THR A 165 2.81 -23.68 -14.16
N GLN A 166 3.50 -24.35 -15.09
CA GLN A 166 3.49 -25.80 -15.20
C GLN A 166 4.14 -26.48 -13.99
N GLU A 167 3.76 -27.73 -13.75
CA GLU A 167 4.13 -28.54 -12.59
C GLU A 167 5.64 -28.56 -12.29
N GLU A 168 6.49 -28.62 -13.32
CA GLU A 168 7.94 -28.68 -13.15
C GLU A 168 8.57 -27.33 -12.77
N HIS A 169 7.97 -26.20 -13.16
CA HIS A 169 8.63 -24.90 -13.17
C HIS A 169 8.09 -23.90 -12.13
N TRP A 170 7.08 -24.25 -11.33
CA TRP A 170 6.50 -23.34 -10.33
C TRP A 170 7.51 -22.79 -9.30
N PRO A 171 8.58 -23.51 -8.87
CA PRO A 171 9.57 -22.91 -7.97
C PRO A 171 10.34 -21.76 -8.65
N LEU A 172 10.59 -21.86 -9.96
CA LEU A 172 11.21 -20.79 -10.75
C LEU A 172 10.29 -19.58 -10.88
N LEU A 173 8.97 -19.80 -10.94
CA LEU A 173 8.00 -18.72 -10.90
C LEU A 173 8.14 -17.93 -9.58
N LEU A 174 8.21 -18.60 -8.43
CA LEU A 174 8.42 -17.91 -7.15
C LEU A 174 9.79 -17.21 -7.07
N ALA A 175 10.83 -17.81 -7.64
CA ALA A 175 12.18 -17.25 -7.67
C ALA A 175 12.35 -16.10 -8.68
N LEU A 176 11.41 -15.89 -9.60
CA LEU A 176 11.51 -14.88 -10.66
C LEU A 176 11.68 -13.46 -10.10
N VAL A 177 11.23 -13.20 -8.86
CA VAL A 177 11.46 -11.94 -8.13
C VAL A 177 12.92 -11.51 -8.09
N VAL A 178 13.86 -12.46 -8.21
CA VAL A 178 15.31 -12.20 -8.25
C VAL A 178 15.69 -11.38 -9.49
N PHE A 179 15.07 -11.61 -10.64
CA PHE A 179 15.40 -10.91 -11.88
C PHE A 179 15.14 -9.40 -11.83
N PRO A 180 13.91 -8.90 -11.56
CA PRO A 180 13.65 -7.47 -11.47
C PRO A 180 14.44 -6.81 -10.34
N THR A 181 14.72 -7.55 -9.27
CA THR A 181 15.56 -7.11 -8.16
C THR A 181 17.03 -6.92 -8.57
N ALA A 182 17.58 -7.84 -9.37
CA ALA A 182 18.93 -7.71 -9.90
C ALA A 182 19.05 -6.50 -10.83
N VAL A 183 18.07 -6.31 -11.73
CA VAL A 183 18.00 -5.13 -12.59
C VAL A 183 17.96 -3.85 -11.75
N GLN A 184 17.16 -3.82 -10.69
CA GLN A 184 17.10 -2.69 -9.77
C GLN A 184 18.46 -2.41 -9.10
N LEU A 185 19.12 -3.46 -8.58
CA LEU A 185 20.40 -3.35 -7.90
C LEU A 185 21.52 -2.86 -8.84
N MET A 186 21.50 -3.30 -10.11
CA MET A 186 22.41 -2.82 -11.14
C MET A 186 22.16 -1.34 -11.44
N LEU A 187 20.89 -0.91 -11.48
CA LEU A 187 20.51 0.46 -11.82
C LEU A 187 20.77 1.47 -10.69
N LEU A 188 20.59 1.06 -9.43
CA LEU A 188 20.62 1.95 -8.27
C LEU A 188 21.91 2.79 -8.11
N PRO A 189 23.13 2.27 -8.34
CA PRO A 189 24.37 3.02 -8.22
C PRO A 189 24.39 4.34 -9.00
N TRP A 190 23.75 4.38 -10.18
CA TRP A 190 23.71 5.56 -11.05
C TRP A 190 22.80 6.69 -10.56
N PHE A 191 22.00 6.46 -9.52
CA PHE A 191 21.06 7.45 -8.98
C PHE A 191 21.60 8.11 -7.70
N PRO A 192 21.50 9.43 -7.55
CA PRO A 192 21.86 10.09 -6.29
C PRO A 192 20.91 9.69 -5.15
N GLU A 193 21.41 9.79 -3.91
CA GLU A 193 20.57 9.63 -2.72
C GLU A 193 19.61 10.83 -2.56
N SER A 194 18.57 10.66 -1.75
CA SER A 194 17.60 11.73 -1.45
C SER A 194 18.29 13.01 -0.95
N PRO A 195 18.09 14.17 -1.61
CA PRO A 195 18.68 15.45 -1.18
C PRO A 195 18.31 15.82 0.25
N ARG A 196 17.05 15.55 0.66
CA ARG A 196 16.58 15.77 2.04
C ARG A 196 17.35 14.92 3.05
N TYR A 197 17.67 13.67 2.74
CA TYR A 197 18.48 12.84 3.63
C TYR A 197 19.92 13.37 3.74
N LEU A 198 20.52 13.78 2.60
CA LEU A 198 21.88 14.31 2.58
C LEU A 198 22.02 15.60 3.40
N LEU A 199 21.00 16.47 3.38
CA LEU A 199 20.99 17.72 4.14
C LEU A 199 20.57 17.52 5.60
N ILE A 200 19.38 16.95 5.84
CA ILE A 200 18.75 16.93 7.17
C ILE A 200 19.45 15.95 8.10
N GLU A 201 19.76 14.74 7.62
CA GLU A 201 20.33 13.67 8.46
C GLU A 201 21.87 13.68 8.43
N LYS A 202 22.48 13.99 7.27
CA LYS A 202 23.95 13.97 7.12
C LYS A 202 24.64 15.34 7.18
N GLY A 203 23.90 16.45 7.10
CA GLY A 203 24.48 17.80 7.10
C GLY A 203 25.37 18.11 5.88
N ASN A 204 25.32 17.32 4.82
CA ASN A 204 26.22 17.46 3.68
C ASN A 204 25.60 18.34 2.57
N ILE A 205 25.88 19.64 2.63
CA ILE A 205 25.35 20.63 1.69
C ILE A 205 25.89 20.40 0.26
N HIS A 206 27.17 20.08 0.10
CA HIS A 206 27.77 19.87 -1.23
C HIS A 206 27.14 18.70 -1.98
N ALA A 207 26.97 17.55 -1.31
CA ALA A 207 26.30 16.39 -1.88
C ALA A 207 24.82 16.66 -2.18
N THR A 208 24.17 17.47 -1.34
CA THR A 208 22.78 17.93 -1.56
C THR A 208 22.66 18.75 -2.84
N ILE A 209 23.53 19.75 -3.05
CA ILE A 209 23.56 20.56 -4.27
C ILE A 209 23.79 19.69 -5.51
N ALA A 210 24.74 18.75 -5.44
CA ALA A 210 25.02 17.83 -6.54
C ALA A 210 23.81 16.96 -6.89
N ALA A 211 23.12 16.43 -5.88
CA ALA A 211 21.90 15.64 -6.07
C ALA A 211 20.76 16.51 -6.66
N LEU A 212 20.55 17.72 -6.15
CA LEU A 212 19.53 18.65 -6.66
C LEU A 212 19.77 19.02 -8.12
N LYS A 213 21.02 19.35 -8.51
CA LYS A 213 21.41 19.60 -9.91
C LYS A 213 21.09 18.42 -10.82
N TRP A 214 21.26 17.20 -10.33
CA TRP A 214 20.97 15.97 -11.08
C TRP A 214 19.45 15.75 -11.25
N PHE A 215 18.66 15.96 -10.20
CA PHE A 215 17.19 15.83 -10.27
C PHE A 215 16.58 16.95 -11.11
N ARG A 216 17.09 18.18 -10.99
CA ARG A 216 16.59 19.38 -11.65
C ARG A 216 17.77 20.16 -12.23
N SER A 217 18.01 19.97 -13.53
CA SER A 217 19.04 20.72 -14.26
C SER A 217 18.69 22.20 -14.48
N LYS A 218 17.42 22.58 -14.34
CA LYS A 218 16.90 23.94 -14.54
C LYS A 218 15.93 24.27 -13.41
N GLY A 219 16.39 24.99 -12.39
CA GLY A 219 15.61 25.40 -11.24
C GLY A 219 16.45 26.22 -10.27
N ASP A 220 15.79 27.03 -9.44
CA ASP A 220 16.45 27.74 -8.36
C ASP A 220 16.75 26.77 -7.22
N ILE A 221 17.98 26.24 -7.22
CA ILE A 221 18.47 25.30 -6.21
C ILE A 221 18.59 25.98 -4.84
N GLN A 222 18.83 27.29 -4.82
CA GLN A 222 19.03 28.03 -3.58
C GLN A 222 17.72 28.11 -2.79
N ALA A 223 16.62 28.44 -3.48
CA ALA A 223 15.28 28.44 -2.88
C ALA A 223 14.90 27.06 -2.30
N GLU A 224 15.18 25.96 -3.01
CA GLU A 224 14.91 24.60 -2.50
C GLU A 224 15.76 24.23 -1.29
N ILE A 225 17.02 24.67 -1.24
CA ILE A 225 17.89 24.44 -0.08
C ILE A 225 17.40 25.23 1.13
N GLU A 226 16.99 26.48 0.94
CA GLU A 226 16.41 27.31 2.00
C GLU A 226 15.12 26.69 2.53
N GLU A 227 14.23 26.23 1.65
CA GLU A 227 13.02 25.47 2.02
C GLU A 227 13.37 24.23 2.86
N MET A 228 14.35 23.44 2.44
CA MET A 228 14.76 22.24 3.17
C MET A 228 15.45 22.55 4.52
N GLN A 229 16.15 23.68 4.64
CA GLN A 229 16.74 24.15 5.89
C GLN A 229 15.68 24.68 6.87
N GLU A 230 14.62 25.32 6.35
CA GLU A 230 13.44 25.67 7.14
C GLU A 230 12.70 24.42 7.61
N GLU A 231 12.53 23.43 6.73
CA GLU A 231 11.98 22.11 7.09
C GLU A 231 12.81 21.47 8.21
N GLN A 232 14.15 21.46 8.10
CA GLN A 232 15.04 20.97 9.15
C GLN A 232 14.85 21.70 10.48
N ARG A 233 14.80 23.04 10.47
CA ARG A 233 14.55 23.85 11.67
C ARG A 233 13.19 23.53 12.29
N SER A 234 12.16 23.35 11.47
CA SER A 234 10.82 22.96 11.93
C SER A 234 10.77 21.53 12.50
N LEU A 235 11.46 20.57 11.88
CA LEU A 235 11.49 19.18 12.33
C LEU A 235 12.30 19.03 13.62
N SER A 236 13.38 19.79 13.78
CA SER A 236 14.19 19.82 15.00
C SER A 236 13.44 20.37 16.21
N SER A 237 12.43 21.23 15.99
CA SER A 237 11.60 21.81 17.07
C SER A 237 10.35 20.99 17.37
N ILE A 238 9.93 20.09 16.46
CA ILE A 238 8.73 19.26 16.63
C ILE A 238 9.13 17.90 17.23
N GLN A 239 8.82 17.70 18.51
CA GLN A 239 8.95 16.38 19.13
C GLN A 239 7.87 15.44 18.56
N THR A 240 8.28 14.41 17.82
CA THR A 240 7.34 13.38 17.34
C THR A 240 6.73 12.64 18.52
N LEU A 241 5.41 12.46 18.50
CA LEU A 241 4.69 11.80 19.58
C LEU A 241 4.80 10.29 19.41
N SER A 242 5.04 9.57 20.51
CA SER A 242 5.02 8.10 20.51
C SER A 242 3.64 7.55 20.13
N VAL A 243 3.60 6.30 19.63
CA VAL A 243 2.35 5.60 19.31
C VAL A 243 1.41 5.51 20.51
N GLY A 244 1.94 5.21 21.71
CA GLY A 244 1.12 5.16 22.93
C GLY A 244 0.46 6.50 23.24
N ARG A 245 1.21 7.61 23.13
CA ARG A 245 0.65 8.96 23.31
C ARG A 245 -0.40 9.30 22.25
N LEU A 246 -0.20 8.91 20.99
CA LEU A 246 -1.18 9.11 19.93
C LEU A 246 -2.52 8.42 20.25
N LEU A 247 -2.48 7.17 20.75
CA LEU A 247 -3.69 6.41 21.07
C LEU A 247 -4.43 6.95 22.30
N MET A 248 -3.72 7.63 23.21
CA MET A 248 -4.28 8.23 24.42
C MET A 248 -4.72 9.69 24.23
N ASP A 249 -4.31 10.34 23.15
CA ASP A 249 -4.58 11.76 22.89
C ASP A 249 -6.06 11.98 22.52
N SER A 250 -6.80 12.61 23.43
CA SER A 250 -8.23 12.90 23.28
C SER A 250 -8.50 13.93 22.16
N CYS A 251 -7.53 14.80 21.83
CA CYS A 251 -7.70 15.83 20.82
C CYS A 251 -7.71 15.29 19.39
N VAL A 252 -7.21 14.07 19.18
CA VAL A 252 -7.15 13.40 17.87
C VAL A 252 -7.88 12.05 17.85
N ARG A 253 -8.69 11.77 18.87
CA ARG A 253 -9.36 10.47 19.05
C ARG A 253 -10.18 10.05 17.84
N TRP A 254 -11.02 10.93 17.29
CA TRP A 254 -11.84 10.61 16.11
C TRP A 254 -11.01 10.45 14.83
N GLN A 255 -9.87 11.11 14.72
CA GLN A 255 -8.92 10.92 13.63
C GLN A 255 -8.25 9.54 13.73
N VAL A 256 -7.86 9.12 14.95
CA VAL A 256 -7.32 7.77 15.21
C VAL A 256 -8.36 6.70 14.91
N ILE A 257 -9.60 6.84 15.38
CA ILE A 257 -10.68 5.89 15.07
C ILE A 257 -10.91 5.81 13.55
N THR A 258 -10.86 6.95 12.86
CA THR A 258 -11.04 6.99 11.39
C THR A 258 -9.95 6.20 10.66
N ILE A 259 -8.68 6.38 11.01
CA ILE A 259 -7.62 5.58 10.36
C ILE A 259 -7.75 4.08 10.68
N VAL A 260 -8.18 3.72 11.89
CA VAL A 260 -8.40 2.32 12.29
C VAL A 260 -9.49 1.70 11.44
N VAL A 261 -10.68 2.31 11.42
CA VAL A 261 -11.85 1.80 10.67
C VAL A 261 -11.55 1.70 9.18
N VAL A 262 -10.92 2.73 8.61
CA VAL A 262 -10.65 2.77 7.17
C VAL A 262 -9.56 1.76 6.76
N ASN A 263 -8.46 1.64 7.49
CA ASN A 263 -7.38 0.71 7.13
C ASN A 263 -7.77 -0.75 7.34
N ILE A 264 -8.48 -1.06 8.44
CA ILE A 264 -9.03 -2.41 8.67
C ILE A 264 -10.09 -2.71 7.62
N GLY A 265 -11.04 -1.79 7.41
CA GLY A 265 -12.11 -1.94 6.43
C GLY A 265 -11.62 -2.14 5.00
N MET A 266 -10.52 -1.48 4.62
CA MET A 266 -9.86 -1.69 3.33
C MET A 266 -9.41 -3.13 3.13
N GLN A 267 -8.72 -3.74 4.10
CA GLN A 267 -8.21 -5.11 3.96
C GLN A 267 -9.33 -6.15 4.14
N LEU A 268 -10.23 -5.92 5.11
CA LEU A 268 -11.35 -6.84 5.39
C LEU A 268 -12.49 -6.76 4.35
N SER A 269 -12.37 -5.89 3.36
CA SER A 269 -13.32 -5.78 2.22
C SER A 269 -13.34 -7.01 1.30
N GLY A 270 -12.41 -7.96 1.48
CA GLY A 270 -12.29 -9.16 0.67
C GLY A 270 -11.35 -9.03 -0.53
N ILE A 271 -10.77 -7.85 -0.79
CA ILE A 271 -9.84 -7.66 -1.92
C ILE A 271 -8.60 -8.58 -1.84
N ASP A 272 -8.04 -8.75 -0.65
CA ASP A 272 -6.88 -9.60 -0.44
C ASP A 272 -7.21 -11.08 -0.69
N ALA A 273 -8.40 -11.53 -0.24
CA ALA A 273 -8.88 -12.87 -0.53
C ALA A 273 -9.01 -13.09 -2.03
N ILE A 274 -9.52 -12.10 -2.76
CA ILE A 274 -9.58 -12.17 -4.22
C ILE A 274 -8.18 -12.31 -4.81
N TRP A 275 -7.21 -11.48 -4.43
CA TRP A 275 -5.84 -11.59 -4.98
C TRP A 275 -5.16 -12.94 -4.68
N PHE A 276 -5.33 -13.45 -3.45
CA PHE A 276 -4.71 -14.70 -3.00
C PHE A 276 -5.35 -15.94 -3.59
N TYR A 277 -6.66 -15.91 -3.81
CA TYR A 277 -7.46 -17.10 -4.12
C TYR A 277 -8.28 -16.95 -5.40
N THR A 278 -7.98 -15.98 -6.28
CA THR A 278 -8.72 -15.72 -7.55
C THR A 278 -8.97 -17.00 -8.35
N ASN A 279 -7.98 -17.88 -8.48
CA ASN A 279 -8.12 -19.08 -9.29
C ASN A 279 -9.14 -20.05 -8.67
N ASP A 280 -9.09 -20.23 -7.36
CA ASP A 280 -10.06 -21.05 -6.62
C ASP A 280 -11.46 -20.42 -6.66
N ILE A 281 -11.56 -19.08 -6.61
CA ILE A 281 -12.83 -18.36 -6.76
C ILE A 281 -13.44 -18.60 -8.15
N PHE A 282 -12.65 -18.49 -9.23
CA PHE A 282 -13.13 -18.73 -10.59
C PHE A 282 -13.48 -20.20 -10.85
N ARG A 283 -12.71 -21.14 -10.28
CA ARG A 283 -13.05 -22.56 -10.29
C ARG A 283 -14.41 -22.80 -9.63
N ASN A 284 -14.61 -22.25 -8.43
CA ASN A 284 -15.86 -22.39 -7.67
C ASN A 284 -17.06 -21.69 -8.35
N ALA A 285 -16.79 -20.71 -9.22
CA ALA A 285 -17.77 -20.05 -10.06
C ALA A 285 -18.09 -20.80 -11.36
N GLY A 286 -17.47 -21.97 -11.60
CA GLY A 286 -17.74 -22.82 -12.76
C GLY A 286 -16.96 -22.46 -14.02
N ILE A 287 -15.91 -21.64 -13.93
CA ILE A 287 -15.05 -21.35 -15.08
C ILE A 287 -14.18 -22.57 -15.40
N PRO A 288 -14.15 -23.06 -16.66
CA PRO A 288 -13.32 -24.22 -17.02
C PRO A 288 -11.83 -23.96 -16.77
N GLU A 289 -11.11 -24.95 -16.22
CA GLU A 289 -9.68 -24.83 -15.85
C GLU A 289 -8.78 -24.19 -16.91
N PRO A 290 -8.88 -24.54 -18.22
CA PRO A 290 -8.02 -23.94 -19.24
C PRO A 290 -8.21 -22.43 -19.39
N HIS A 291 -9.38 -21.91 -19.01
CA HIS A 291 -9.73 -20.49 -19.13
C HIS A 291 -9.41 -19.69 -17.88
N ILE A 292 -9.31 -20.31 -16.70
CA ILE A 292 -9.08 -19.63 -15.42
C ILE A 292 -7.84 -18.73 -15.48
N GLN A 293 -6.71 -19.27 -15.97
CA GLN A 293 -5.46 -18.51 -16.04
C GLN A 293 -5.59 -17.24 -16.92
N TYR A 294 -6.28 -17.34 -18.06
CA TYR A 294 -6.53 -16.20 -18.94
C TYR A 294 -7.47 -15.17 -18.31
N THR A 295 -8.56 -15.62 -17.66
CA THR A 295 -9.46 -14.74 -16.92
C THR A 295 -8.71 -13.98 -15.83
N THR A 296 -7.84 -14.67 -15.10
CA THR A 296 -7.00 -14.08 -14.06
C THR A 296 -5.97 -13.09 -14.61
N VAL A 297 -5.37 -13.33 -15.77
CA VAL A 297 -4.53 -12.32 -16.46
C VAL A 297 -5.38 -11.09 -16.83
N GLY A 298 -6.59 -11.31 -17.36
CA GLY A 298 -7.55 -10.25 -17.68
C GLY A 298 -7.92 -9.37 -16.47
N THR A 299 -8.11 -9.96 -15.29
CA THR A 299 -8.33 -9.19 -14.06
C THR A 299 -7.16 -8.26 -13.74
N GLY A 300 -5.92 -8.71 -13.95
CA GLY A 300 -4.72 -7.88 -13.75
C GLY A 300 -4.62 -6.72 -14.74
N ALA A 301 -5.02 -6.92 -16.01
CA ALA A 301 -5.07 -5.83 -16.99
C ALA A 301 -6.09 -4.75 -16.58
N ILE A 302 -7.27 -5.17 -16.11
CA ILE A 302 -8.30 -4.23 -15.64
C ILE A 302 -7.86 -3.52 -14.36
N GLU A 303 -7.14 -4.19 -13.47
CA GLU A 303 -6.53 -3.58 -12.28
C GLU A 303 -5.61 -2.41 -12.66
N VAL A 304 -4.75 -2.60 -13.67
CA VAL A 304 -3.86 -1.54 -14.16
C VAL A 304 -4.66 -0.36 -14.72
N ILE A 305 -5.67 -0.62 -15.56
CA ILE A 305 -6.52 0.43 -16.15
C ILE A 305 -7.30 1.19 -15.06
N ALA A 306 -7.95 0.47 -14.15
CA ALA A 306 -8.72 1.06 -13.05
C ALA A 306 -7.82 1.83 -12.08
N GLY A 307 -6.61 1.34 -11.81
CA GLY A 307 -5.60 2.04 -11.02
C GLY A 307 -5.17 3.36 -11.66
N MET A 308 -4.93 3.37 -12.98
CA MET A 308 -4.64 4.60 -13.73
C MET A 308 -5.81 5.59 -13.68
N LEU A 309 -7.05 5.12 -13.88
CA LEU A 309 -8.25 5.95 -13.75
C LEU A 309 -8.35 6.54 -12.33
N GLY A 310 -8.15 5.74 -11.29
CA GLY A 310 -8.13 6.18 -9.90
C GLY A 310 -7.13 7.31 -9.64
N CYS A 311 -5.96 7.30 -10.31
CA CYS A 311 -4.96 8.38 -10.22
C CYS A 311 -5.53 9.74 -10.63
N PHE A 312 -6.26 9.79 -11.73
CA PHE A 312 -6.79 11.05 -12.26
C PHE A 312 -8.06 11.48 -11.51
N THR A 313 -8.83 10.52 -11.01
CA THR A 313 -10.11 10.80 -10.35
C THR A 313 -9.93 11.31 -8.92
N ILE A 314 -8.87 10.90 -8.21
CA ILE A 314 -8.66 11.26 -6.79
C ILE A 314 -8.51 12.76 -6.53
N GLU A 315 -7.85 13.47 -7.45
CA GLU A 315 -7.71 14.92 -7.36
C GLU A 315 -8.97 15.65 -7.85
N ARG A 316 -9.69 15.08 -8.82
CA ARG A 316 -10.90 15.69 -9.40
C ARG A 316 -12.11 15.56 -8.49
N VAL A 317 -12.40 14.36 -7.97
CA VAL A 317 -13.62 14.07 -7.22
C VAL A 317 -13.47 14.38 -5.73
N GLY A 318 -12.30 14.12 -5.15
CA GLY A 318 -12.09 14.22 -3.70
C GLY A 318 -12.06 12.85 -3.01
N ARG A 319 -11.68 12.84 -1.73
CA ARG A 319 -11.35 11.60 -1.01
C ARG A 319 -12.61 10.90 -0.51
N ARG A 320 -13.56 11.67 0.02
CA ARG A 320 -14.76 11.13 0.66
C ARG A 320 -15.72 10.47 -0.34
N PRO A 321 -16.08 11.08 -1.50
CA PRO A 321 -16.96 10.41 -2.46
C PRO A 321 -16.33 9.14 -3.04
N LEU A 322 -15.01 9.11 -3.24
CA LEU A 322 -14.32 7.94 -3.79
C LEU A 322 -14.28 6.76 -2.83
N ILE A 323 -14.03 7.00 -1.54
CA ILE A 323 -14.04 5.90 -0.56
C ILE A 323 -15.45 5.34 -0.39
N ILE A 324 -16.47 6.21 -0.36
CA ILE A 324 -17.88 5.80 -0.26
C ILE A 324 -18.28 5.01 -1.52
N GLY A 325 -18.09 5.60 -2.70
CA GLY A 325 -18.47 4.98 -3.97
C GLY A 325 -17.74 3.65 -4.22
N GLY A 326 -16.44 3.59 -3.92
CA GLY A 326 -15.66 2.37 -4.07
C GLY A 326 -16.15 1.24 -3.17
N PHE A 327 -16.34 1.49 -1.87
CA PHE A 327 -16.86 0.46 -0.95
C PHE A 327 -18.30 0.06 -1.27
N LEU A 328 -19.19 1.00 -1.63
CA LEU A 328 -20.56 0.66 -2.06
C LEU A 328 -20.55 -0.27 -3.28
N PHE A 329 -19.75 0.07 -4.30
CA PHE A 329 -19.67 -0.72 -5.52
C PHE A 329 -19.08 -2.11 -5.26
N MET A 330 -18.03 -2.20 -4.44
CA MET A 330 -17.47 -3.48 -4.00
C MET A 330 -18.51 -4.32 -3.25
N GLY A 331 -19.27 -3.73 -2.32
CA GLY A 331 -20.32 -4.44 -1.57
C GLY A 331 -21.41 -5.01 -2.46
N ILE A 332 -21.89 -4.23 -3.44
CA ILE A 332 -22.86 -4.69 -4.45
C ILE A 332 -22.29 -5.87 -5.25
N CYS A 333 -21.03 -5.79 -5.67
CA CYS A 333 -20.38 -6.87 -6.41
C CYS A 333 -20.20 -8.13 -5.54
N CYS A 334 -19.86 -8.00 -4.26
CA CYS A 334 -19.79 -9.14 -3.33
C CYS A 334 -21.15 -9.86 -3.19
N ALA A 335 -22.25 -9.11 -3.10
CA ALA A 335 -23.59 -9.69 -3.14
C ALA A 335 -23.86 -10.38 -4.49
N GLY A 336 -23.42 -9.77 -5.60
CA GLY A 336 -23.50 -10.34 -6.95
C GLY A 336 -22.75 -11.68 -7.10
N ILE A 337 -21.56 -11.82 -6.51
CA ILE A 337 -20.85 -13.12 -6.48
C ILE A 337 -21.68 -14.17 -5.75
N THR A 338 -22.26 -13.83 -4.60
CA THR A 338 -23.10 -14.77 -3.83
C THR A 338 -24.29 -15.24 -4.67
N VAL A 339 -25.04 -14.30 -5.27
CA VAL A 339 -26.23 -14.62 -6.07
C VAL A 339 -25.87 -15.43 -7.31
N SER A 340 -24.80 -15.06 -8.02
CA SER A 340 -24.37 -15.75 -9.24
C SER A 340 -23.93 -17.18 -8.97
N VAL A 341 -23.13 -17.42 -7.92
CA VAL A 341 -22.69 -18.77 -7.55
C VAL A 341 -23.86 -19.64 -7.08
N LEU A 342 -24.86 -19.08 -6.38
CA LEU A 342 -26.04 -19.84 -5.97
C LEU A 342 -26.91 -20.31 -7.16
N HIS A 343 -26.97 -19.53 -8.24
CA HIS A 343 -27.78 -19.84 -9.42
C HIS A 343 -26.97 -20.47 -10.57
N GLN A 344 -25.68 -20.77 -10.37
CA GLN A 344 -24.80 -21.26 -11.42
C GLN A 344 -25.24 -22.59 -12.03
N ALA A 345 -25.85 -23.47 -11.21
CA ALA A 345 -26.32 -24.78 -11.66
C ALA A 345 -27.56 -24.69 -12.57
N GLN A 346 -28.33 -23.61 -12.47
CA GLN A 346 -29.57 -23.41 -13.23
C GLN A 346 -29.33 -22.56 -14.48
N ILE A 347 -28.41 -21.59 -14.40
CA ILE A 347 -28.17 -20.62 -15.46
C ILE A 347 -26.65 -20.56 -15.75
N PRO A 348 -26.18 -21.18 -16.85
CA PRO A 348 -24.76 -21.19 -17.22
C PRO A 348 -24.14 -19.79 -17.40
N PHE A 349 -24.97 -18.79 -17.70
CA PHE A 349 -24.52 -17.40 -17.83
C PHE A 349 -24.05 -16.77 -16.50
N MET A 350 -24.47 -17.32 -15.35
CA MET A 350 -24.12 -16.77 -14.03
C MET A 350 -22.62 -16.82 -13.74
N SER A 351 -21.87 -17.77 -14.30
CA SER A 351 -20.41 -17.83 -14.18
C SER A 351 -19.73 -16.56 -14.73
N TYR A 352 -20.23 -16.01 -15.84
CA TYR A 352 -19.74 -14.75 -16.40
C TYR A 352 -20.09 -13.53 -15.54
N ILE A 353 -21.25 -13.55 -14.88
CA ILE A 353 -21.65 -12.52 -13.91
C ILE A 353 -20.69 -12.55 -12.71
N SER A 354 -20.34 -13.74 -12.21
CA SER A 354 -19.36 -13.88 -11.10
C SER A 354 -18.01 -13.28 -11.47
N VAL A 355 -17.49 -13.57 -12.67
CA VAL A 355 -16.26 -12.96 -13.19
C VAL A 355 -16.40 -11.44 -13.29
N GLY A 356 -17.52 -10.94 -13.83
CA GLY A 356 -17.83 -9.51 -13.89
C GLY A 356 -17.86 -8.84 -12.52
N CYS A 357 -18.42 -9.50 -11.50
CA CYS A 357 -18.43 -9.02 -10.13
C CYS A 357 -17.02 -9.00 -9.52
N VAL A 358 -16.19 -10.02 -9.73
CA VAL A 358 -14.79 -10.03 -9.27
C VAL A 358 -14.01 -8.86 -9.89
N ILE A 359 -14.16 -8.65 -11.20
CA ILE A 359 -13.59 -7.49 -11.92
C ILE A 359 -14.12 -6.18 -11.32
N GLY A 360 -15.42 -6.10 -11.04
CA GLY A 360 -16.06 -4.94 -10.42
C GLY A 360 -15.48 -4.62 -9.04
N ILE A 361 -15.23 -5.63 -8.20
CA ILE A 361 -14.58 -5.44 -6.89
C ILE A 361 -13.18 -4.86 -7.06
N ILE A 362 -12.38 -5.42 -7.97
CA ILE A 362 -11.02 -4.93 -8.25
C ILE A 362 -11.05 -3.49 -8.76
N ALA A 363 -11.94 -3.18 -9.70
CA ALA A 363 -12.08 -1.83 -10.26
C ALA A 363 -12.53 -0.81 -9.20
N GLY A 364 -13.56 -1.16 -8.40
CA GLY A 364 -14.06 -0.34 -7.30
C GLY A 364 -12.99 -0.06 -6.25
N PHE A 365 -12.21 -1.08 -5.90
CA PHE A 365 -11.07 -0.96 -5.01
C PHE A 365 -10.02 0.01 -5.55
N CYS A 366 -9.58 -0.18 -6.80
CA CYS A 366 -8.52 0.62 -7.44
C CYS A 366 -8.90 2.09 -7.58
N ILE A 367 -10.16 2.39 -7.86
CA ILE A 367 -10.65 3.77 -8.04
C ILE A 367 -10.84 4.49 -6.69
N GLY A 368 -11.18 3.76 -5.63
CA GLY A 368 -11.47 4.34 -4.31
C GLY A 368 -10.49 3.89 -3.21
N PRO A 369 -10.79 2.80 -2.49
CA PRO A 369 -10.03 2.39 -1.30
C PRO A 369 -8.53 2.17 -1.49
N ALA A 370 -8.02 1.89 -2.70
CA ALA A 370 -6.60 1.61 -2.89
C ALA A 370 -5.66 2.76 -2.52
N GLY A 371 -6.05 4.01 -2.80
CA GLY A 371 -5.21 5.19 -2.60
C GLY A 371 -5.65 6.09 -1.45
N VAL A 372 -6.96 6.18 -1.21
CA VAL A 372 -7.56 7.17 -0.31
C VAL A 372 -7.11 7.02 1.16
N PRO A 373 -7.07 5.82 1.78
CA PRO A 373 -6.66 5.63 3.17
C PRO A 373 -5.27 6.19 3.51
N PHE A 374 -4.32 6.06 2.58
CA PHE A 374 -2.96 6.56 2.77
C PHE A 374 -2.89 8.09 2.73
N LEU A 375 -3.69 8.71 1.85
CA LEU A 375 -3.81 10.17 1.78
C LEU A 375 -4.53 10.73 2.99
N ILE A 376 -5.66 10.13 3.38
CA ILE A 376 -6.41 10.53 4.58
C ILE A 376 -5.51 10.45 5.83
N THR A 377 -4.69 9.40 5.96
CA THR A 377 -3.74 9.30 7.09
C THR A 377 -2.73 10.46 7.10
N ALA A 378 -2.31 10.97 5.94
CA ALA A 378 -1.45 12.15 5.83
C ALA A 378 -2.20 13.45 6.16
N GLU A 379 -3.43 13.57 5.66
CA GLU A 379 -4.22 14.80 5.67
C GLU A 379 -4.91 15.05 7.02
N LEU A 380 -5.25 13.99 7.79
CA LEU A 380 -5.94 14.09 9.08
C LEU A 380 -5.06 14.52 10.25
N PHE A 381 -3.75 14.28 10.17
CA PHE A 381 -2.84 14.49 11.29
C PHE A 381 -1.87 15.65 11.02
N LYS A 382 -1.54 16.37 12.08
CA LYS A 382 -0.43 17.34 12.10
C LYS A 382 0.91 16.61 11.99
N GLN A 383 1.95 17.33 11.57
CA GLN A 383 3.30 16.82 11.37
C GLN A 383 3.83 15.98 12.56
N SER A 384 3.51 16.39 13.79
CA SER A 384 3.90 15.71 15.05
C SER A 384 3.32 14.30 15.22
N HIS A 385 2.09 14.08 14.76
CA HIS A 385 1.33 12.83 14.96
C HIS A 385 1.45 11.87 13.77
N ARG A 386 1.78 12.36 12.56
CA ARG A 386 1.82 11.57 11.32
C ARG A 386 2.67 10.31 11.38
N PRO A 387 3.94 10.33 11.87
CA PRO A 387 4.78 9.13 11.88
C PRO A 387 4.14 7.98 12.69
N SER A 388 3.56 8.32 13.84
CA SER A 388 2.86 7.36 14.69
C SER A 388 1.55 6.89 14.05
N ALA A 389 0.80 7.78 13.40
CA ALA A 389 -0.42 7.41 12.68
C ALA A 389 -0.14 6.44 11.52
N TYR A 390 0.92 6.67 10.75
CA TYR A 390 1.37 5.74 9.70
C TYR A 390 1.81 4.39 10.26
N THR A 391 2.47 4.38 11.43
CA THR A 391 2.86 3.14 12.10
C THR A 391 1.64 2.31 12.49
N VAL A 392 0.64 2.94 13.12
CA VAL A 392 -0.62 2.27 13.49
C VAL A 392 -1.36 1.77 12.26
N ALA A 393 -1.58 2.63 11.26
CA ALA A 393 -2.26 2.28 10.02
C ALA A 393 -1.56 1.13 9.28
N GLY A 394 -0.23 1.19 9.18
CA GLY A 394 0.59 0.14 8.57
C GLY A 394 0.47 -1.20 9.30
N CYS A 395 0.57 -1.21 10.64
CA CYS A 395 0.43 -2.44 11.42
C CYS A 395 -0.96 -3.07 11.25
N LEU A 396 -2.02 -2.26 11.33
CA LEU A 396 -3.39 -2.72 11.13
C LEU A 396 -3.59 -3.27 9.73
N ASN A 397 -3.00 -2.63 8.72
CA ASN A 397 -3.08 -3.10 7.35
C ASN A 397 -2.46 -4.50 7.19
N TRP A 398 -1.23 -4.71 7.68
CA TRP A 398 -0.57 -6.01 7.59
C TRP A 398 -1.26 -7.08 8.44
N LEU A 399 -1.75 -6.72 9.63
CA LEU A 399 -2.48 -7.64 10.50
C LEU A 399 -3.81 -8.08 9.86
N SER A 400 -4.58 -7.15 9.30
CA SER A 400 -5.83 -7.49 8.61
C SER A 400 -5.58 -8.28 7.32
N ASN A 401 -4.49 -7.99 6.59
CA ASN A 401 -4.06 -8.79 5.43
C ASN A 401 -3.74 -10.25 5.83
N PHE A 402 -3.01 -10.43 6.94
CA PHE A 402 -2.73 -11.76 7.52
C PHE A 402 -4.05 -12.49 7.86
N THR A 403 -4.96 -11.81 8.56
CA THR A 403 -6.24 -12.41 8.97
C THR A 403 -7.03 -12.90 7.78
N ILE A 404 -7.21 -12.07 6.73
CA ILE A 404 -7.98 -12.47 5.55
C ILE A 404 -7.27 -13.58 4.78
N GLY A 405 -5.96 -13.47 4.57
CA GLY A 405 -5.19 -14.51 3.89
C GLY A 405 -5.34 -15.86 4.58
N PHE A 406 -5.37 -15.88 5.92
CA PHE A 406 -5.41 -17.13 6.68
C PHE A 406 -6.83 -17.67 6.83
N VAL A 407 -7.80 -16.82 7.15
CA VAL A 407 -9.16 -17.21 7.51
C VAL A 407 -10.03 -17.53 6.28
N PHE A 408 -9.77 -16.90 5.13
CA PHE A 408 -10.66 -17.00 3.97
C PHE A 408 -10.91 -18.43 3.47
N PRO A 409 -9.91 -19.32 3.32
CA PRO A 409 -10.16 -20.69 2.87
C PRO A 409 -11.12 -21.45 3.80
N PHE A 410 -10.95 -21.32 5.12
CA PHE A 410 -11.84 -21.93 6.11
C PHE A 410 -13.24 -21.33 6.09
N LEU A 411 -13.33 -20.01 5.89
CA LEU A 411 -14.61 -19.33 5.77
C LEU A 411 -15.37 -19.81 4.53
N GLN A 412 -14.67 -20.01 3.42
CA GLN A 412 -15.25 -20.49 2.18
C GLN A 412 -15.63 -21.98 2.25
N GLU A 413 -14.84 -22.81 2.93
CA GLU A 413 -15.18 -24.21 3.19
C GLU A 413 -16.45 -24.33 4.06
N ALA A 414 -16.55 -23.52 5.12
CA ALA A 414 -17.66 -23.58 6.06
C ALA A 414 -18.97 -22.97 5.54
N THR A 415 -18.89 -21.90 4.74
CA THR A 415 -20.08 -21.12 4.34
C THR A 415 -20.31 -21.07 2.83
N GLY A 416 -19.43 -21.65 2.02
CA GLY A 416 -19.52 -21.61 0.56
C GLY A 416 -19.61 -20.17 0.03
N PRO A 417 -20.54 -19.86 -0.89
CA PRO A 417 -20.68 -18.52 -1.47
C PRO A 417 -21.17 -17.46 -0.47
N TYR A 418 -21.71 -17.84 0.69
CA TYR A 418 -22.20 -16.86 1.66
C TYR A 418 -21.06 -16.07 2.35
N CYS A 419 -19.81 -16.55 2.25
CA CYS A 419 -18.65 -15.82 2.77
C CYS A 419 -18.52 -14.39 2.19
N TYR A 420 -18.91 -14.17 0.93
CA TYR A 420 -18.85 -12.85 0.30
C TYR A 420 -19.86 -11.86 0.90
N LEU A 421 -20.93 -12.32 1.56
CA LEU A 421 -21.86 -11.44 2.27
C LEU A 421 -21.24 -10.80 3.51
N ILE A 422 -20.25 -11.45 4.13
CA ILE A 422 -19.47 -10.85 5.22
C ILE A 422 -18.68 -9.66 4.69
N PHE A 423 -18.01 -9.82 3.54
CA PHE A 423 -17.31 -8.72 2.87
C PHE A 423 -18.27 -7.62 2.41
N CYS A 424 -19.46 -7.98 1.92
CA CYS A 424 -20.53 -7.05 1.59
C CYS A 424 -20.93 -6.18 2.78
N ALA A 425 -21.18 -6.80 3.94
CA ALA A 425 -21.54 -6.10 5.17
C ALA A 425 -20.42 -5.15 5.65
N ILE A 426 -19.16 -5.58 5.57
CA ILE A 426 -18.00 -4.76 5.92
C ILE A 426 -17.88 -3.55 4.98
N CYS A 427 -17.98 -3.77 3.67
CA CYS A 427 -17.97 -2.71 2.66
C CYS A 427 -19.07 -1.67 2.91
N PHE A 428 -20.32 -2.10 3.12
CA PHE A 428 -21.41 -1.18 3.43
C PHE A 428 -21.21 -0.48 4.78
N GLY A 429 -20.74 -1.18 5.81
CA GLY A 429 -20.44 -0.58 7.12
C GLY A 429 -19.40 0.52 7.03
N VAL A 430 -18.31 0.31 6.28
CA VAL A 430 -17.26 1.31 6.07
C VAL A 430 -17.78 2.47 5.22
N ALA A 431 -18.60 2.22 4.19
CA ALA A 431 -19.22 3.26 3.39
C ALA A 431 -20.16 4.14 4.24
N ILE A 432 -20.99 3.54 5.09
CA ILE A 432 -21.87 4.24 6.04
C ILE A 432 -21.03 5.07 7.02
N TYR A 433 -19.97 4.50 7.60
CA TYR A 433 -19.05 5.24 8.45
C TYR A 433 -18.42 6.43 7.70
N ALA A 434 -18.01 6.25 6.46
CA ALA A 434 -17.43 7.31 5.63
C ALA A 434 -18.43 8.43 5.30
N ILE A 435 -19.71 8.10 5.10
CA ILE A 435 -20.79 9.08 4.92
C ILE A 435 -20.91 9.95 6.17
N PHE A 436 -20.96 9.37 7.36
CA PHE A 436 -21.22 10.16 8.56
C PHE A 436 -19.97 10.79 9.16
N ILE A 437 -18.85 10.09 9.18
CA ILE A 437 -17.70 10.46 10.01
C ILE A 437 -16.56 11.11 9.23
N ILE A 438 -16.25 10.66 8.02
CA ILE A 438 -15.09 11.15 7.28
C ILE A 438 -15.40 12.51 6.64
N PRO A 439 -14.67 13.59 6.96
CA PRO A 439 -14.83 14.85 6.25
C PRO A 439 -14.13 14.81 4.89
N GLU A 440 -14.60 15.63 3.96
CA GLU A 440 -13.82 15.89 2.74
C GLU A 440 -12.58 16.73 3.08
N THR A 441 -11.42 16.25 2.64
CA THR A 441 -10.09 16.84 2.89
C THR A 441 -9.55 17.59 1.67
N LYS A 442 -10.10 17.36 0.48
CA LYS A 442 -9.70 18.07 -0.74
C LYS A 442 -9.77 19.58 -0.55
N ASN A 443 -8.67 20.27 -0.89
CA ASN A 443 -8.51 21.72 -0.86
C ASN A 443 -8.73 22.36 0.52
N LYS A 444 -8.54 21.60 1.61
CA LYS A 444 -8.65 22.12 2.98
C LYS A 444 -7.31 22.14 3.69
N THR A 445 -7.15 23.10 4.59
CA THR A 445 -5.97 23.21 5.44
C THR A 445 -6.04 22.25 6.63
N PHE A 446 -4.89 21.92 7.22
CA PHE A 446 -4.83 21.09 8.42
C PHE A 446 -5.63 21.67 9.60
N LEU A 447 -5.70 23.00 9.69
CA LEU A 447 -6.45 23.68 10.75
C LEU A 447 -7.96 23.50 10.56
N GLU A 448 -8.45 23.69 9.33
CA GLU A 448 -9.86 23.45 8.98
C GLU A 448 -10.25 21.98 9.22
N ILE A 449 -9.37 21.04 8.87
CA ILE A 449 -9.59 19.61 9.15
C ILE A 449 -9.66 19.35 10.64
N SER A 450 -8.72 19.91 11.42
CA SER A 450 -8.74 19.79 12.88
C SER A 450 -10.01 20.40 13.50
N GLN A 451 -10.51 21.52 12.96
CA GLN A 451 -11.75 22.16 13.39
C GLN A 451 -12.99 21.28 13.12
N MET A 452 -13.04 20.61 11.96
CA MET A 452 -14.13 19.67 11.64
C MET A 452 -14.22 18.51 12.63
N PHE A 453 -13.09 18.12 13.25
CA PHE A 453 -13.06 17.11 14.31
C PHE A 453 -13.18 17.68 15.73
N ALA A 454 -12.94 18.98 15.94
CA ALA A 454 -12.94 19.61 17.26
C ALA A 454 -14.29 19.48 17.99
N SER A 455 -15.39 19.69 17.27
CA SER A 455 -16.75 19.52 17.82
C SER A 455 -17.01 18.09 18.30
N ARG A 456 -16.43 17.09 17.61
CA ARG A 456 -16.58 15.67 17.94
C ARG A 456 -15.64 15.20 19.03
N ASN A 457 -14.43 15.75 19.08
CA ASN A 457 -13.46 15.52 20.14
C ASN A 457 -13.80 16.33 21.41
N LYS A 458 -14.89 17.13 21.40
CA LYS A 458 -15.34 17.98 22.51
C LYS A 458 -14.25 18.95 23.00
N ILE A 459 -13.44 19.47 22.07
CA ILE A 459 -12.38 20.44 22.39
C ILE A 459 -12.99 21.84 22.46
N PRO A 460 -12.77 22.62 23.53
CA PRO A 460 -13.23 24.00 23.62
C PRO A 460 -12.64 24.87 22.50
N SER A 461 -13.45 25.72 21.88
CA SER A 461 -13.06 26.61 20.78
C SER A 461 -11.88 27.54 21.11
N GLU A 462 -11.69 27.87 22.40
CA GLU A 462 -10.63 28.75 22.91
C GLU A 462 -9.22 28.13 22.83
N GLU A 463 -9.06 26.81 23.03
CA GLU A 463 -7.76 26.12 22.87
C GLU A 463 -7.32 26.04 21.40
N LEU A 464 -8.28 26.04 20.46
CA LEU A 464 -7.99 26.13 19.03
C LEU A 464 -7.57 27.55 18.62
N ALA A 465 -8.14 28.58 19.24
CA ALA A 465 -7.84 29.99 18.96
C ALA A 465 -6.51 30.46 19.58
N SER A 466 -6.15 29.95 20.77
CA SER A 466 -4.85 30.19 21.40
C SER A 466 -3.67 29.74 20.50
N ASN A 467 -3.85 28.66 19.74
CA ASN A 467 -2.91 28.19 18.73
C ASN A 467 -3.06 28.88 17.35
N GLY A 468 -4.04 29.77 17.20
CA GLY A 468 -4.50 30.33 15.91
C GLY A 468 -4.09 31.77 15.61
N HIS A 469 -3.34 32.45 16.48
CA HIS A 469 -2.87 33.84 16.24
C HIS A 469 -1.72 33.97 15.22
N LEU A 470 -1.62 33.06 14.26
CA LEU A 470 -0.75 33.17 13.08
C LEU A 470 -1.63 33.26 11.83
N LYS A 471 -1.90 34.49 11.38
CA LYS A 471 -2.49 34.75 10.05
C LYS A 471 -1.51 34.24 8.99
N MET A 472 -1.88 33.19 8.25
CA MET A 472 -1.15 32.71 7.07
C MET A 472 -1.60 33.46 5.81
N ALA A 473 -0.66 33.95 5.02
CA ALA A 473 -0.90 34.32 3.63
C ALA A 473 -0.72 33.06 2.76
N LEU A 474 -1.62 32.86 1.81
CA LEU A 474 -1.54 31.76 0.83
C LEU A 474 -0.43 32.07 -0.17
N MET A 475 0.65 31.29 -0.13
CA MET A 475 1.61 31.21 -1.23
C MET A 475 1.96 29.74 -1.48
N ASN A 476 1.80 29.31 -2.73
CA ASN A 476 2.32 28.06 -3.31
C ASN A 476 2.00 26.72 -2.61
N GLY A 477 0.76 26.52 -2.15
CA GLY A 477 0.19 25.17 -1.97
C GLY A 477 0.79 24.29 -0.85
N TYR A 478 1.77 24.77 -0.11
CA TYR A 478 2.29 24.17 1.11
C TYR A 478 2.42 25.27 2.17
N GLY A 479 1.68 25.14 3.26
CA GLY A 479 1.67 26.14 4.32
C GLY A 479 2.92 26.07 5.18
N THR A 480 3.73 27.12 5.18
CA THR A 480 4.82 27.37 6.13
C THR A 480 4.58 28.67 6.91
N LEU A 481 5.07 28.70 8.15
CA LEU A 481 4.84 29.76 9.15
C LEU A 481 5.77 30.96 8.92
N VAL A 482 5.23 32.19 8.83
CA VAL A 482 6.02 33.42 8.91
C VAL A 482 5.84 34.08 10.28
N PHE A 483 6.92 34.23 11.04
CA PHE A 483 6.93 35.00 12.29
C PHE A 483 7.01 36.50 12.00
N LYS A 484 5.99 37.27 12.40
CA LYS A 484 6.06 38.74 12.40
C LYS A 484 6.71 39.21 13.70
N HIS A 485 7.95 39.70 13.65
CA HIS A 485 8.56 40.38 14.80
C HIS A 485 7.73 41.60 15.20
N ARG A 486 7.29 41.62 16.47
CA ARG A 486 6.64 42.77 17.08
C ARG A 486 7.75 43.77 17.39
N LYS A 487 7.83 44.89 16.65
CA LYS A 487 8.54 46.08 17.14
C LYS A 487 7.83 46.55 18.41
N THR A 488 8.46 46.35 19.55
CA THR A 488 8.12 47.08 20.78
C THR A 488 8.59 48.52 20.60
N GLU A 489 7.66 49.42 20.36
CA GLU A 489 7.82 50.83 20.69
C GLU A 489 7.73 50.96 22.21
N ARG A 490 8.83 51.39 22.82
CA ARG A 490 8.86 52.26 24.00
C ARG A 490 10.09 53.13 23.94
#